data_AF-A0A369CHH3-F1
#
_entry.id   AF-A0A369CHH3-F1
#
_cell.length_a   1.000
_cell.length_b   1.000
_cell.length_c   1.000
_cell.angle_alpha   90.00
_cell.angle_beta   90.00
_cell.angle_gamma   90.00
#
_symmetry.space_group_name_H-M   'P 1'
#
loop_
_entity.id
_entity.type
_entity.pdbx_description
1 polymer ?
#
loop_
_entity_poly.entity_id
_entity_poly.type
_entity_poly.pdbx_seq_one_letter_code
_entity_poly.pdbx_strand_id
1 'polypeptide(L)'
;MLRLLYTCLEIMWFRRGPEDMPGDLRWTVATMAAYAAVGYPLSAISLPPFTAVLQVLVDLLLLVAFVQIVLRWRGLINRLPQTLTALAGTGILFTIFALPAMASLDTIGKSGGDASIPALIVIVLMFWNLAVLVHVMRRTLEVTPGRAMWLSLAYFVVSFVVMSVLFPPTA
;
A
#
# COMPACT_ATOMS: atom_id res chain seq x y z
N MET A 1 -8.39 2.44 18.36
CA MET A 1 -8.37 1.56 17.16
C MET A 1 -9.47 1.89 16.16
N LEU A 2 -10.75 1.86 16.53
CA LEU A 2 -11.86 2.18 15.60
C LEU A 2 -11.71 3.55 14.91
N ARG A 3 -11.34 4.60 15.65
CA ARG A 3 -11.10 5.94 15.07
C ARG A 3 -10.03 5.95 13.97
N LEU A 4 -9.01 5.11 14.05
CA LEU A 4 -7.96 5.01 13.02
C LEU A 4 -8.50 4.35 11.75
N LEU A 5 -9.29 3.28 11.91
CA LEU A 5 -9.95 2.62 10.78
C LEU A 5 -10.91 3.57 10.05
N TYR A 6 -11.73 4.31 10.79
CA TYR A 6 -12.61 5.33 10.20
C TYR A 6 -11.82 6.41 9.46
N THR A 7 -10.71 6.89 10.03
CA THR A 7 -9.86 7.90 9.36
C THR A 7 -9.21 7.32 8.10
N CYS A 8 -8.77 6.06 8.11
CA CYS A 8 -8.26 5.38 6.92
C CYS A 8 -9.34 5.30 5.81
N LEU A 9 -10.59 4.95 6.17
CA LEU A 9 -11.69 4.91 5.22
C LEU A 9 -12.02 6.30 4.65
N GLU A 10 -11.98 7.34 5.48
CA GLU A 10 -12.17 8.72 5.01
C GLU A 10 -11.03 9.19 4.09
N ILE A 11 -9.78 8.74 4.33
CA ILE A 11 -8.67 8.96 3.41
C ILE A 11 -8.90 8.19 2.09
N MET A 12 -9.37 6.94 2.15
CA MET A 12 -9.71 6.15 0.96
C MET A 12 -10.83 6.78 0.13
N TRP A 13 -11.73 7.53 0.77
CA TRP A 13 -12.78 8.33 0.10
C TRP A 13 -12.37 9.77 -0.20
N PHE A 14 -11.09 10.11 -0.06
CA PHE A 14 -10.54 11.45 -0.34
C PHE A 14 -11.13 12.58 0.53
N ARG A 15 -11.75 12.26 1.66
CA ARG A 15 -12.39 13.21 2.59
C ARG A 15 -11.42 13.77 3.62
N ARG A 16 -10.45 12.97 4.05
CA ARG A 16 -9.42 13.34 5.02
C ARG A 16 -8.02 13.23 4.46
N GLY A 17 -7.07 13.85 5.15
CA GLY A 17 -5.66 13.79 4.80
C GLY A 17 -4.83 13.01 5.84
N PRO A 18 -3.56 12.74 5.52
CA PRO A 18 -2.62 12.10 6.44
C PRO A 18 -2.42 12.89 7.74
N GLU A 19 -2.62 14.22 7.73
CA GLU A 19 -2.53 15.09 8.89
C GLU A 19 -3.49 14.73 10.04
N ASP A 20 -4.59 14.03 9.73
CA ASP A 20 -5.57 13.55 10.73
C ASP A 20 -5.10 12.26 11.44
N MET A 21 -3.99 11.66 11.01
CA MET A 21 -3.38 10.51 11.66
C MET A 21 -2.55 10.93 12.87
N PRO A 22 -2.42 10.04 13.88
CA PRO A 22 -1.56 10.30 15.03
C PRO A 22 -0.11 10.51 14.60
N GLY A 23 0.53 11.56 15.13
CA GLY A 23 1.94 11.87 14.90
C GLY A 23 2.92 11.05 15.76
N ASP A 24 2.42 10.13 16.58
CA ASP A 24 3.25 9.36 17.51
C ASP A 24 3.88 8.14 16.83
N LEU A 25 5.18 7.97 17.02
CA LEU A 25 5.95 6.83 16.50
C LEU A 25 5.37 5.47 16.93
N ARG A 26 4.79 5.39 18.14
CA ARG A 26 4.18 4.16 18.67
C ARG A 26 3.04 3.66 17.78
N TRP A 27 2.19 4.57 17.30
CA TRP A 27 1.09 4.22 16.40
C TRP A 27 1.60 3.86 15.02
N THR A 28 2.61 4.59 14.51
CA THR A 28 3.23 4.27 13.23
C THR A 28 3.82 2.86 13.20
N VAL A 29 4.60 2.49 14.23
CA VAL A 29 5.20 1.15 14.33
C VAL A 29 4.11 0.09 14.45
N ALA A 30 3.08 0.31 15.26
CA ALA A 30 1.98 -0.64 15.41
C ALA A 30 1.21 -0.84 14.09
N THR A 31 0.91 0.24 13.36
CA THR A 31 0.22 0.16 12.06
C THR A 31 1.09 -0.48 10.99
N MET A 32 2.40 -0.20 10.97
CA MET A 32 3.33 -0.88 10.06
C MET A 32 3.45 -2.37 10.35
N ALA A 33 3.51 -2.76 11.62
CA ALA A 33 3.51 -4.17 12.01
C ALA A 33 2.21 -4.87 11.60
N ALA A 34 1.06 -4.21 11.76
CA ALA A 34 -0.22 -4.72 11.29
C ALA A 34 -0.28 -4.84 9.76
N TYR A 35 0.27 -3.86 9.03
CA TYR A 35 0.39 -3.91 7.58
C TYR A 35 1.25 -5.09 7.12
N ALA A 36 2.38 -5.34 7.79
CA ALA A 36 3.21 -6.51 7.54
C ALA A 36 2.44 -7.83 7.77
N ALA A 37 1.73 -7.92 8.90
CA ALA A 37 0.98 -9.10 9.29
C ALA A 37 -0.15 -9.44 8.32
N VAL A 38 -0.80 -8.43 7.74
CA VAL A 38 -1.86 -8.59 6.74
C VAL A 38 -1.31 -8.80 5.33
N GLY A 39 -0.14 -8.24 5.02
CA GLY A 39 0.57 -8.45 3.76
C GLY A 39 1.09 -9.88 3.58
N TYR A 40 1.53 -10.53 4.67
CA TYR A 40 2.09 -11.88 4.60
C TYR A 40 1.11 -12.92 4.00
N PRO A 41 -0.15 -13.04 4.46
CA PRO A 41 -1.12 -13.94 3.84
C PRO A 41 -1.32 -13.68 2.35
N LEU A 42 -1.28 -12.42 1.91
CA LEU A 42 -1.45 -12.08 0.49
C LEU A 42 -0.28 -12.60 -0.33
N SER A 43 0.96 -12.36 0.11
CA SER A 43 2.17 -12.86 -0.55
C SER A 43 2.26 -14.39 -0.52
N ALA A 44 1.82 -15.02 0.58
CA ALA A 44 1.85 -16.47 0.76
C ALA A 44 0.89 -17.24 -0.17
N ILE A 45 -0.01 -16.55 -0.90
CA ILE A 45 -0.84 -17.17 -1.94
C ILE A 45 0.03 -17.69 -3.09
N SER A 46 1.05 -16.93 -3.48
CA SER A 46 1.84 -17.20 -4.69
C SER A 46 3.31 -17.51 -4.43
N LEU A 47 3.79 -17.30 -3.20
CA LEU A 47 5.20 -17.50 -2.84
C LEU A 47 5.37 -18.48 -1.66
N PRO A 48 6.51 -19.20 -1.61
CA PRO A 48 6.92 -19.93 -0.42
C PRO A 48 6.95 -19.06 0.85
N PRO A 49 6.76 -19.63 2.05
CA PRO A 49 6.65 -18.85 3.30
C PRO A 49 7.83 -17.91 3.56
N PHE A 50 9.06 -18.37 3.35
CA PHE A 50 10.25 -17.56 3.58
C PHE A 50 10.36 -16.37 2.61
N THR A 51 10.10 -16.62 1.33
CA THR A 51 10.08 -15.56 0.29
C THR A 51 8.94 -14.58 0.48
N ALA A 52 7.77 -15.04 0.97
CA ALA A 52 6.65 -14.16 1.29
C ALA A 52 7.01 -13.17 2.42
N VAL A 53 7.71 -13.62 3.47
CA VAL A 53 8.22 -12.74 4.53
C VAL A 53 9.20 -11.71 3.95
N LEU A 54 10.15 -12.14 3.12
CA LEU A 54 11.11 -11.23 2.47
C LEU A 54 10.39 -10.20 1.59
N GLN A 55 9.38 -10.61 0.83
CA GLN A 55 8.62 -9.70 -0.02
C GLN A 55 7.94 -8.60 0.81
N VAL A 56 7.29 -8.95 1.91
CA VAL A 56 6.65 -7.98 2.81
C VAL A 56 7.68 -7.03 3.44
N LEU A 57 8.86 -7.54 3.82
CA LEU A 57 9.92 -6.70 4.36
C LEU A 57 10.48 -5.71 3.33
N VAL A 58 10.66 -6.15 2.08
CA VAL A 58 11.08 -5.29 0.97
C VAL A 58 10.00 -4.24 0.69
N ASP A 59 8.72 -4.60 0.71
CA ASP A 59 7.59 -3.69 0.50
C ASP A 59 7.58 -2.55 1.53
N LEU A 60 7.68 -2.92 2.81
CA LEU A 60 7.79 -1.97 3.91
C LEU A 60 8.99 -1.05 3.76
N LEU A 61 10.15 -1.62 3.41
CA LEU A 61 11.38 -0.85 3.24
C LEU A 61 11.24 0.16 2.10
N LEU A 62 10.68 -0.25 0.97
CA LEU A 62 10.42 0.62 -0.17
C LEU A 62 9.46 1.76 0.19
N LEU A 63 8.36 1.45 0.89
CA LEU A 63 7.40 2.44 1.34
C LEU A 63 8.07 3.47 2.28
N VAL A 64 8.81 3.00 3.29
CA VAL A 64 9.50 3.87 4.24
C VAL A 64 10.55 4.72 3.54
N ALA A 65 11.39 4.11 2.71
CA ALA A 65 12.45 4.80 1.99
C ALA A 65 11.87 5.87 1.07
N PHE A 66 10.82 5.55 0.31
CA PHE A 66 10.14 6.49 -0.56
C PHE A 66 9.60 7.70 0.21
N VAL A 67 8.80 7.47 1.25
CA VAL A 67 8.21 8.57 2.03
C VAL A 67 9.29 9.41 2.70
N GLN A 68 10.34 8.77 3.26
CA GLN A 68 11.47 9.49 3.85
C GLN A 68 12.20 10.37 2.83
N ILE A 69 12.52 9.84 1.65
CA ILE A 69 13.23 10.59 0.58
C ILE A 69 12.41 11.80 0.17
N VAL A 70 11.12 11.61 -0.12
CA VAL A 70 10.27 12.68 -0.65
C VAL A 70 10.00 13.76 0.42
N LEU A 71 9.83 13.37 1.69
CA LEU A 71 9.67 14.33 2.77
C LEU A 71 10.95 15.09 3.11
N ARG A 72 12.11 14.43 3.09
CA ARG A 72 13.41 15.10 3.29
C ARG A 72 13.66 16.13 2.19
N TRP A 73 13.38 15.77 0.93
CA TRP A 73 13.52 16.69 -0.19
C TRP A 73 12.65 17.95 -0.05
N ARG A 74 11.48 17.81 0.59
CA ARG A 74 10.55 18.92 0.89
C ARG A 74 10.80 19.63 2.21
N GLY A 75 11.70 19.14 3.06
CA GLY A 75 11.89 19.68 4.41
C GLY A 75 10.71 19.40 5.37
N LEU A 76 9.85 18.43 5.06
CA LEU A 76 8.61 18.13 5.81
C LEU A 76 8.73 16.82 6.62
N ILE A 77 9.94 16.49 7.09
CA ILE A 77 10.20 15.21 7.79
C ILE A 77 9.37 15.03 9.06
N ASN A 78 8.92 16.13 9.67
CA ASN A 78 8.03 16.11 10.84
C ASN A 78 6.69 15.40 10.57
N ARG A 79 6.27 15.29 9.29
CA ARG A 79 5.04 14.61 8.88
C ARG A 79 5.22 13.10 8.65
N LEU A 80 6.45 12.59 8.76
CA LEU A 80 6.78 11.19 8.48
C LEU A 80 5.91 10.18 9.23
N PRO A 81 5.70 10.29 10.57
CA PRO A 81 4.88 9.33 11.29
C PRO A 81 3.43 9.30 10.78
N GLN A 82 2.86 10.48 10.54
CA GLN A 82 1.48 10.63 10.06
C GLN A 82 1.31 10.03 8.66
N THR A 83 2.22 10.32 7.74
CA THR A 83 2.18 9.81 6.36
C THR A 83 2.36 8.30 6.31
N LEU A 84 3.33 7.75 7.06
CA LEU A 84 3.52 6.30 7.12
C LEU A 84 2.30 5.60 7.73
N THR A 85 1.73 6.16 8.79
CA THR A 85 0.52 5.62 9.42
C THR A 85 -0.68 5.65 8.47
N ALA A 86 -0.84 6.73 7.70
CA ALA A 86 -1.91 6.86 6.71
C ALA A 86 -1.77 5.86 5.56
N LEU A 87 -0.56 5.71 5.01
CA LEU A 87 -0.30 4.80 3.89
C LEU A 87 -0.37 3.34 4.33
N ALA A 88 0.26 2.97 5.45
CA ALA A 88 0.16 1.62 5.99
C ALA A 88 -1.28 1.29 6.40
N GLY A 89 -2.00 2.24 7.01
CA GLY A 89 -3.39 2.07 7.43
C GLY A 89 -4.35 1.84 6.26
N THR A 90 -4.25 2.66 5.21
CA THR A 90 -5.04 2.44 3.98
C THR A 90 -4.58 1.19 3.23
N GLY A 91 -3.28 0.90 3.21
CA GLY A 91 -2.69 -0.33 2.68
C GLY A 91 -3.28 -1.60 3.30
N ILE A 92 -3.43 -1.64 4.64
CA ILE A 92 -4.11 -2.75 5.33
C ILE A 92 -5.51 -2.99 4.76
N LEU A 93 -6.30 -1.92 4.59
CA LEU A 93 -7.67 -2.02 4.08
C LEU A 93 -7.67 -2.54 2.63
N PHE A 94 -6.77 -2.03 1.79
CA PHE A 94 -6.60 -2.54 0.43
C PHE A 94 -6.23 -4.03 0.41
N THR A 95 -5.29 -4.45 1.25
CA THR A 95 -4.88 -5.85 1.33
C THR A 95 -6.02 -6.75 1.80
N ILE A 96 -6.81 -6.32 2.80
CA ILE A 96 -8.00 -7.05 3.27
C ILE A 96 -9.03 -7.21 2.14
N PHE A 97 -9.27 -6.17 1.34
CA PHE A 97 -10.19 -6.26 0.21
C PHE A 97 -9.62 -7.06 -0.98
N ALA A 98 -8.31 -7.01 -1.20
CA ALA A 98 -7.64 -7.72 -2.29
C ALA A 98 -7.49 -9.22 -2.01
N LEU A 99 -7.29 -9.63 -0.76
CA LEU A 99 -7.11 -11.02 -0.33
C LEU A 99 -8.15 -12.00 -0.91
N PRO A 100 -9.47 -11.81 -0.71
CA PRO A 100 -10.47 -12.73 -1.24
C PRO A 100 -10.49 -12.75 -2.77
N ALA A 101 -10.25 -11.61 -3.42
CA ALA A 101 -10.18 -11.53 -4.89
C ALA A 101 -8.96 -12.29 -5.42
N MET A 102 -7.80 -12.13 -4.82
CA MET A 102 -6.57 -12.83 -5.19
C MET A 102 -6.65 -14.34 -4.92
N ALA A 103 -7.23 -14.75 -3.79
CA ALA A 103 -7.47 -16.16 -3.51
C ALA A 103 -8.45 -16.80 -4.53
N SER A 104 -9.47 -16.04 -4.94
CA SER A 104 -10.40 -16.48 -6.00
C SER A 104 -9.71 -16.59 -7.36
N LEU A 105 -8.83 -15.65 -7.71
CA LEU A 105 -8.03 -15.70 -8.93
C LEU A 105 -7.15 -16.95 -9.00
N ASP A 106 -6.43 -17.25 -7.91
CA ASP A 106 -5.55 -18.42 -7.83
C ASP A 106 -6.33 -19.74 -7.96
N THR A 107 -7.45 -19.86 -7.25
CA THR A 107 -8.28 -21.08 -7.26
C THR A 107 -9.00 -21.29 -8.59
N ILE A 108 -9.60 -20.24 -9.17
CA ILE A 108 -10.29 -20.31 -10.47
C ILE A 108 -9.29 -20.53 -11.60
N GLY A 109 -8.14 -19.85 -11.57
CA GLY A 109 -7.07 -20.03 -12.55
C GLY A 109 -6.56 -21.48 -12.62
N LYS A 110 -6.39 -22.14 -11.47
CA LYS A 110 -5.99 -23.56 -11.40
C LYS A 110 -7.04 -24.53 -11.92
N SER A 111 -8.32 -24.16 -11.87
CA SER A 111 -9.45 -24.98 -12.37
C SER A 111 -9.83 -24.68 -13.82
N GLY A 112 -9.18 -23.71 -14.48
CA GLY A 112 -9.48 -23.29 -15.85
C GLY A 112 -10.82 -22.57 -15.99
N GLY A 113 -11.39 -22.05 -14.90
CA GLY A 113 -12.65 -21.30 -14.92
C GLY A 113 -12.48 -19.85 -15.36
N ASP A 114 -13.61 -19.16 -15.55
CA ASP A 114 -13.60 -17.72 -15.86
C ASP A 114 -13.29 -16.89 -14.60
N ALA A 115 -12.10 -16.31 -14.56
CA ALA A 115 -11.59 -15.48 -13.47
C ALA A 115 -11.75 -13.96 -13.73
N SER A 116 -12.57 -13.56 -14.71
CA SER A 116 -12.71 -12.17 -15.13
C SER A 116 -13.20 -11.23 -14.01
N ILE A 117 -14.16 -11.68 -13.19
CA ILE A 117 -14.71 -10.84 -12.11
C ILE A 117 -13.66 -10.56 -11.02
N PRO A 118 -12.99 -11.56 -10.42
CA PRO A 118 -11.90 -11.29 -9.49
C PRO A 118 -10.77 -10.45 -10.08
N ALA A 119 -10.44 -10.63 -11.37
CA ALA A 119 -9.42 -9.83 -12.05
C ALA A 119 -9.83 -8.35 -12.11
N LEU A 120 -11.09 -8.06 -12.47
CA LEU A 120 -11.62 -6.69 -12.48
C LEU A 120 -11.59 -6.05 -11.08
N ILE A 121 -11.93 -6.79 -10.03
CA ILE A 121 -11.86 -6.29 -8.64
C ILE A 121 -10.43 -5.87 -8.30
N VAL A 122 -9.44 -6.71 -8.61
CA VAL A 122 -8.02 -6.41 -8.37
C VAL A 122 -7.59 -5.16 -9.14
N ILE A 123 -7.96 -5.05 -10.42
CA ILE A 123 -7.63 -3.89 -11.26
C ILE A 123 -8.23 -2.61 -10.67
N VAL A 124 -9.51 -2.63 -10.28
CA VAL A 124 -10.18 -1.48 -9.66
C VAL A 124 -9.49 -1.08 -8.35
N LEU A 125 -9.17 -2.06 -7.50
CA LEU A 125 -8.45 -1.81 -6.25
C LEU A 125 -7.05 -1.23 -6.51
N MET A 126 -6.35 -1.67 -7.56
CA MET A 126 -5.04 -1.15 -7.94
C MET A 126 -5.11 0.33 -8.33
N PHE A 127 -6.05 0.71 -9.20
CA PHE A 127 -6.26 2.10 -9.58
C PHE A 127 -6.72 2.96 -8.39
N TRP A 128 -7.58 2.42 -7.53
CA TRP A 128 -8.03 3.10 -6.33
C TRP A 128 -6.89 3.32 -5.33
N ASN A 129 -6.01 2.33 -5.16
CA ASN A 129 -4.82 2.44 -4.32
C ASN A 129 -3.87 3.52 -4.83
N LEU A 130 -3.62 3.57 -6.15
CA LEU A 130 -2.82 4.61 -6.76
C LEU A 130 -3.44 6.00 -6.51
N ALA A 131 -4.75 6.14 -6.70
CA ALA A 131 -5.44 7.41 -6.45
C ALA A 131 -5.32 7.86 -4.98
N VAL A 132 -5.44 6.94 -4.02
CA VAL A 132 -5.24 7.20 -2.58
C VAL A 132 -3.80 7.63 -2.30
N LEU A 133 -2.81 6.96 -2.90
CA LEU A 133 -1.41 7.35 -2.77
C LEU A 133 -1.18 8.78 -3.29
N VAL A 134 -1.72 9.12 -4.47
CA VAL A 134 -1.64 10.47 -5.03
C VAL A 134 -2.26 11.49 -4.11
N HIS A 135 -3.44 11.22 -3.55
CA HIS A 135 -4.12 12.10 -2.62
C HIS A 135 -3.31 12.32 -1.34
N VAL A 136 -2.77 11.26 -0.74
CA VAL A 136 -1.93 11.33 0.47
C VAL A 136 -0.65 12.11 0.18
N MET A 137 0.04 11.84 -0.92
CA MET A 137 1.25 12.56 -1.32
C MET A 137 0.97 14.05 -1.57
N ARG A 138 -0.13 14.36 -2.25
CA ARG A 138 -0.56 15.74 -2.51
C ARG A 138 -0.74 16.52 -1.21
N ARG A 139 -1.49 15.95 -0.24
CA ARG A 139 -1.75 16.59 1.06
C ARG A 139 -0.48 16.69 1.90
N THR A 140 0.33 15.63 1.93
CA THR A 140 1.56 15.61 2.73
C THR A 140 2.56 16.67 2.27
N LEU A 141 2.82 16.72 0.96
CA LEU A 141 3.89 17.53 0.37
C LEU A 141 3.43 18.94 -0.02
N GLU A 142 2.13 19.23 0.12
CA GLU A 142 1.50 20.50 -0.25
C GLU A 142 1.79 20.88 -1.71
N VAL A 143 1.72 19.90 -2.60
CA VAL A 143 2.02 20.06 -4.03
C VAL A 143 0.76 20.05 -4.89
N THR A 144 0.91 20.48 -6.14
CA THR A 144 -0.14 20.33 -7.14
C THR A 144 -0.44 18.83 -7.39
N PRO A 145 -1.69 18.47 -7.72
CA PRO A 145 -2.07 17.08 -7.99
C PRO A 145 -1.18 16.39 -9.03
N GLY A 146 -0.78 17.12 -10.09
CA GLY A 146 0.10 16.57 -11.13
C GLY A 146 1.48 16.15 -10.60
N ARG A 147 2.09 16.92 -9.70
CA ARG A 147 3.39 16.54 -9.09
C ARG A 147 3.24 15.32 -8.18
N ALA A 148 2.18 15.28 -7.38
CA ALA A 148 1.88 14.12 -6.55
C ALA A 148 1.62 12.86 -7.39
N MET A 149 0.94 13.02 -8.53
CA MET A 149 0.70 11.94 -9.49
C MET A 149 2.00 11.37 -10.03
N TRP A 150 2.90 12.21 -10.54
CA TRP A 150 4.21 11.75 -11.04
C TRP A 150 5.05 11.05 -9.97
N LEU A 151 5.10 11.58 -8.75
CA LEU A 151 5.82 10.94 -7.64
C LEU A 151 5.23 9.57 -7.28
N SER A 152 3.90 9.48 -7.22
CA SER A 152 3.20 8.23 -6.87
C SER A 152 3.34 7.19 -7.99
N LEU A 153 3.28 7.63 -9.25
CA LEU A 153 3.51 6.76 -10.40
C LEU A 153 4.95 6.26 -10.44
N ALA A 154 5.93 7.13 -10.19
CA ALA A 154 7.34 6.75 -10.10
C ALA A 154 7.56 5.72 -8.99
N TYR A 155 6.97 5.92 -7.80
CA TYR A 155 6.98 4.93 -6.73
C TYR A 155 6.36 3.60 -7.15
N PHE A 156 5.19 3.64 -7.78
CA PHE A 156 4.49 2.43 -8.21
C PHE A 156 5.34 1.63 -9.22
N VAL A 157 5.93 2.29 -10.21
CA VAL A 157 6.80 1.66 -11.21
C VAL A 157 8.05 1.09 -10.56
N VAL A 158 8.74 1.87 -9.71
CA VAL A 158 9.95 1.39 -9.01
C VAL A 158 9.63 0.20 -8.12
N SER A 159 8.54 0.26 -7.35
CA SER A 159 8.11 -0.84 -6.50
C SER A 159 7.78 -2.09 -7.33
N PHE A 160 7.02 -1.93 -8.42
CA PHE A 160 6.72 -3.02 -9.34
C PHE A 160 7.97 -3.67 -9.94
N VAL A 161 8.94 -2.86 -10.40
CA VAL A 161 10.20 -3.37 -10.97
C VAL A 161 11.02 -4.09 -9.91
N VAL A 162 11.18 -3.50 -8.72
CA VAL A 162 11.94 -4.13 -7.63
C VAL A 162 11.30 -5.45 -7.22
N MET A 163 9.97 -5.47 -7.06
CA MET A 163 9.23 -6.68 -6.70
C MET A 163 9.33 -7.76 -7.77
N SER A 164 9.17 -7.43 -9.04
CA SER A 164 9.24 -8.40 -10.15
C SER A 164 10.64 -8.98 -10.35
N VAL A 165 11.70 -8.19 -10.09
CA VAL A 165 13.09 -8.66 -10.17
C VAL A 165 13.46 -9.55 -8.98
N LEU A 166 13.04 -9.17 -7.77
CA LEU A 166 13.40 -9.91 -6.55
C LEU A 166 12.52 -11.14 -6.31
N PHE A 167 11.25 -11.08 -6.73
CA PHE A 167 10.23 -12.12 -6.52
C PHE A 167 9.53 -12.40 -7.85
N PRO A 168 10.22 -12.98 -8.83
CA PRO A 168 9.63 -13.29 -10.12
C PRO A 168 8.46 -14.27 -9.94
N PRO A 169 7.35 -14.12 -10.67
CA PRO A 169 6.28 -15.10 -10.66
C PRO A 169 6.85 -16.45 -11.09
N THR A 170 6.59 -17.49 -10.31
CA THR A 170 6.95 -18.86 -10.69
C THR A 170 6.16 -19.23 -11.95
N ALA A 171 6.87 -19.39 -13.07
CA ALA A 171 6.32 -19.77 -14.37
C ALA A 171 5.67 -21.15 -14.33
#